data_AF-J9E311-F1
#
_entry.id   AF-J9E311-F1
#
_cell.length_a   1.000
_cell.length_b   1.000
_cell.length_c   1.000
_cell.angle_alpha   90.00
_cell.angle_beta   90.00
_cell.angle_gamma   90.00
#
_symmetry.space_group_name_H-M   'P 1'
#
loop_
_entity.id
_entity.type
_entity.pdbx_description
1 polymer ?
#
loop_
_entity_poly.entity_id
_entity_poly.type
_entity_poly.pdbx_seq_one_letter_code
_entity_poly.pdbx_strand_id
1 'polypeptide(L)'
;MVSDKSPLGRVPTFEMNGITIYESSVIAEYLDEIFPETAILPSHPVAKANQKILVERMSPLISTMFKTLHPNNVTVQKDVDKSLHNALRNAEALLTDDFYGGKILGFADVMMWPFLERLQLVTINPYTEFRCC
;
A
#
# COMPACT_ATOMS: atom_id res chain seq x y z
N MET A 1 -3.41 25.58 -1.59
CA MET A 1 -4.24 24.39 -1.29
C MET A 1 -3.64 23.18 -2.01
N VAL A 2 -3.94 21.94 -1.62
CA VAL A 2 -3.43 20.72 -2.31
C VAL A 2 -3.76 20.75 -3.82
N SER A 3 -4.89 21.35 -4.18
CA SER A 3 -5.35 21.58 -5.56
C SER A 3 -4.38 22.39 -6.42
N ASP A 4 -3.51 23.23 -5.81
CA ASP A 4 -2.54 24.04 -6.56
C ASP A 4 -1.32 23.21 -6.99
N LYS A 5 -1.09 22.05 -6.36
CA LYS A 5 0.07 21.18 -6.58
C LYS A 5 -0.29 19.81 -7.14
N SER A 6 -1.53 19.37 -6.96
CA SER A 6 -2.09 18.15 -7.54
C SER A 6 -3.34 18.54 -8.31
N PRO A 7 -3.37 18.39 -9.66
CA PRO A 7 -4.57 18.66 -10.46
C PRO A 7 -5.80 17.88 -9.98
N LEU A 8 -5.58 16.73 -9.33
CA LEU A 8 -6.62 15.87 -8.78
C LEU A 8 -6.94 16.16 -7.30
N GLY A 9 -6.25 17.12 -6.67
CA GLY A 9 -6.39 17.41 -5.24
C GLY A 9 -5.94 16.25 -4.33
N ARG A 10 -5.20 15.28 -4.87
CA ARG A 10 -4.73 14.09 -4.14
C ARG A 10 -3.34 14.30 -3.57
N VAL A 11 -3.12 13.71 -2.40
CA VAL A 11 -1.80 13.59 -1.78
C VAL A 11 -1.29 12.15 -1.92
N PRO A 12 0.03 11.91 -1.91
CA PRO A 12 1.12 12.88 -1.75
C PRO A 12 1.46 13.67 -3.02
N THR A 13 2.12 14.83 -2.82
CA THR A 13 2.78 15.63 -3.87
C THR A 13 4.23 15.88 -3.45
N PHE A 14 5.16 15.71 -4.37
CA PHE A 14 6.59 15.97 -4.18
C PHE A 14 7.02 17.19 -5.01
N GLU A 15 7.85 18.06 -4.45
CA GLU A 15 8.36 19.24 -5.14
C GLU A 15 9.87 19.35 -4.94
N MET A 16 10.61 19.49 -6.04
CA MET A 16 12.04 19.71 -6.03
C MET A 16 12.45 20.58 -7.22
N ASN A 17 13.26 21.61 -6.98
CA ASN A 17 13.76 22.52 -8.02
C ASN A 17 12.65 23.14 -8.91
N GLY A 18 11.49 23.43 -8.32
CA GLY A 18 10.33 24.00 -9.05
C GLY A 18 9.53 23.00 -9.88
N ILE A 19 9.89 21.71 -9.87
CA ILE A 19 9.13 20.63 -10.51
C ILE A 19 8.23 19.98 -9.47
N THR A 20 6.94 19.79 -9.79
CA THR A 20 5.96 19.10 -8.94
C THR A 20 5.56 17.77 -9.55
N ILE A 21 5.62 16.71 -8.75
CA ILE A 21 5.23 15.33 -9.10
C ILE A 21 4.16 14.86 -8.13
N TYR A 22 3.16 14.16 -8.62
CA TYR A 22 2.03 13.64 -7.84
C TYR A 22 1.82 12.15 -8.15
N GLU A 23 0.99 11.49 -7.34
CA GLU A 23 0.82 10.02 -7.23
C GLU A 23 1.99 9.35 -6.51
N SER A 24 1.68 8.56 -5.46
CA SER A 24 2.70 7.95 -4.60
C SER A 24 3.63 7.00 -5.35
N SER A 25 3.11 6.19 -6.27
CA SER A 25 3.91 5.26 -7.07
C SER A 25 4.84 6.00 -8.05
N VAL A 26 4.34 7.06 -8.68
CA VAL A 26 5.13 7.89 -9.61
C VAL A 26 6.24 8.63 -8.88
N ILE A 27 5.95 9.17 -7.69
CA ILE A 27 6.96 9.80 -6.83
C ILE A 27 8.05 8.80 -6.45
N ALA A 28 7.68 7.59 -6.03
CA ALA A 28 8.65 6.56 -5.66
C ALA A 28 9.55 6.15 -6.84
N GLU A 29 8.99 6.00 -8.05
CA GLU A 29 9.79 5.74 -9.25
C GLU A 29 10.74 6.88 -9.59
N TYR A 30 10.27 8.12 -9.51
CA TYR A 30 11.11 9.29 -9.75
C TYR A 30 12.27 9.37 -8.77
N LEU A 31 12.03 9.12 -7.48
CA LEU A 31 13.07 9.11 -6.46
C LEU A 31 14.13 8.03 -6.72
N ASP A 32 13.73 6.83 -7.16
CA ASP A 32 14.66 5.76 -7.54
C ASP A 32 15.54 6.17 -8.74
N GLU A 33 15.02 6.96 -9.68
CA GLU A 33 15.78 7.44 -10.85
C GLU A 33 16.85 8.47 -10.47
N ILE A 34 16.58 9.34 -9.49
CA ILE A 34 17.53 10.40 -9.08
C ILE A 34 18.43 9.98 -7.90
N PHE A 35 18.08 8.93 -7.17
CA PHE A 35 18.85 8.37 -6.06
C PHE A 35 19.05 6.84 -6.22
N PRO A 36 19.84 6.40 -7.22
CA PRO A 36 19.99 4.97 -7.54
C PRO A 36 20.63 4.15 -6.42
N GLU A 37 21.42 4.79 -5.55
CA GLU A 37 22.09 4.14 -4.41
C GLU A 37 21.10 3.61 -3.37
N THR A 38 19.90 4.18 -3.33
CA THR A 38 18.82 3.86 -2.38
C THR A 38 17.57 3.32 -3.08
N ALA A 39 17.71 2.87 -4.33
CA ALA A 39 16.57 2.45 -5.13
C ALA A 39 15.84 1.24 -4.52
N ILE A 40 14.52 1.32 -4.43
CA ILE A 40 13.67 0.24 -3.90
C ILE A 40 13.13 -0.68 -5.00
N LEU A 41 13.20 -0.24 -6.27
CA LEU A 41 12.89 -1.05 -7.44
C LEU A 41 14.14 -1.78 -7.95
N PRO A 42 14.03 -3.08 -8.28
CA PRO A 42 15.09 -3.79 -8.96
C PRO A 42 15.42 -3.18 -10.33
N SER A 43 16.70 -3.21 -10.72
CA SER A 43 17.14 -2.77 -12.05
C SER A 43 16.71 -3.71 -13.18
N HIS A 44 16.57 -5.02 -12.89
CA HIS A 44 16.14 -6.00 -13.88
C HIS A 44 14.66 -5.77 -14.27
N PRO A 45 14.31 -5.57 -15.56
CA PRO A 45 12.98 -5.14 -15.98
C PRO A 45 11.84 -6.06 -15.51
N VAL A 46 12.05 -7.38 -15.56
CA VAL A 46 11.04 -8.36 -15.11
C VAL A 46 10.84 -8.29 -13.59
N ALA A 47 11.92 -8.10 -12.82
CA ALA A 47 11.82 -8.01 -11.37
C ALA A 47 11.13 -6.70 -10.95
N LYS A 48 11.44 -5.60 -11.64
CA LYS A 48 10.72 -4.31 -11.52
C LYS A 48 9.23 -4.48 -11.79
N ALA A 49 8.85 -5.16 -12.88
CA ALA A 49 7.46 -5.41 -13.21
C ALA A 49 6.76 -6.28 -12.15
N ASN A 50 7.42 -7.33 -11.66
CA ASN A 50 6.87 -8.20 -10.61
C ASN A 50 6.59 -7.43 -9.30
N GLN A 51 7.47 -6.51 -8.90
CA GLN A 51 7.22 -5.65 -7.73
C GLN A 51 5.95 -4.80 -7.90
N LYS A 52 5.72 -4.24 -9.09
CA LYS A 52 4.49 -3.49 -9.37
C LYS A 52 3.24 -4.37 -9.36
N ILE A 53 3.34 -5.57 -9.94
CA ILE A 53 2.25 -6.56 -9.92
C ILE A 53 1.89 -6.95 -8.48
N LEU A 54 2.88 -7.10 -7.60
CA LEU A 54 2.63 -7.40 -6.19
C LEU A 54 1.78 -6.32 -5.52
N VAL A 55 2.08 -5.04 -5.75
CA VAL A 55 1.26 -3.91 -5.24
C VAL A 55 -0.18 -4.01 -5.75
N GLU A 56 -0.36 -4.24 -7.05
CA GLU A 56 -1.70 -4.38 -7.64
C GLU A 56 -2.48 -5.57 -7.04
N ARG A 57 -1.81 -6.71 -6.82
CA ARG A 57 -2.41 -7.89 -6.19
C ARG A 57 -2.77 -7.67 -4.73
N MET A 58 -2.15 -6.68 -4.06
CA MET A 58 -2.46 -6.29 -2.69
C MET A 58 -3.44 -5.11 -2.60
N SER A 59 -3.80 -4.47 -3.71
CA SER A 59 -4.82 -3.41 -3.75
C SER A 59 -6.17 -3.77 -3.09
N PRO A 60 -6.66 -5.04 -3.10
CA PRO A 60 -7.89 -5.40 -2.39
C PRO A 60 -7.77 -5.26 -0.86
N LEU A 61 -6.57 -5.46 -0.30
CA LEU A 61 -6.34 -5.25 1.14
C LEU A 61 -6.54 -3.79 1.51
N ILE A 62 -5.95 -2.89 0.72
CA ILE A 62 -6.09 -1.43 0.90
C ILE A 62 -7.56 -1.04 0.85
N SER A 63 -8.28 -1.47 -0.21
CA SER A 63 -9.71 -1.16 -0.38
C SER A 63 -10.55 -1.66 0.79
N THR A 64 -10.27 -2.88 1.26
CA THR A 64 -11.02 -3.49 2.35
C THR A 64 -10.74 -2.81 3.68
N MET A 65 -9.48 -2.46 3.98
CA MET A 65 -9.14 -1.72 5.19
C MET A 65 -9.91 -0.40 5.29
N PHE A 66 -10.00 0.37 4.19
CA PHE A 66 -10.79 1.61 4.19
C PHE A 66 -12.28 1.37 4.44
N LYS A 67 -12.85 0.27 3.93
CA LYS A 67 -14.25 -0.10 4.17
C LYS A 67 -14.48 -0.49 5.63
N THR A 68 -13.55 -1.22 6.25
CA THR A 68 -13.65 -1.61 7.66
C THR A 68 -13.65 -0.41 8.59
N LEU A 69 -12.91 0.65 8.25
CA LEU A 69 -12.84 1.88 9.05
C LEU A 69 -14.05 2.82 8.81
N HIS A 70 -14.85 2.59 7.77
CA HIS A 70 -16.05 3.37 7.52
C HIS A 70 -17.25 2.85 8.33
N PRO A 71 -18.06 3.73 8.94
CA PRO A 71 -19.29 3.33 9.62
C PRO A 71 -20.26 2.66 8.63
N ASN A 72 -20.65 1.43 8.91
CA ASN A 72 -21.59 0.64 8.12
C ASN A 72 -22.52 -0.17 9.04
N ASN A 73 -23.61 -0.72 8.50
CA ASN A 73 -24.51 -1.60 9.25
C ASN A 73 -23.84 -2.95 9.58
N VAL A 74 -24.40 -3.66 10.58
CA VAL A 74 -23.80 -4.90 11.13
C VAL A 74 -23.60 -5.99 10.07
N THR A 75 -24.55 -6.16 9.15
CA THR A 75 -24.47 -7.20 8.10
C THR A 75 -23.30 -6.91 7.15
N VAL A 76 -23.19 -5.66 6.69
CA VAL A 76 -22.09 -5.22 5.81
C VAL A 76 -20.75 -5.37 6.51
N GLN A 77 -20.67 -5.02 7.80
CA GLN A 77 -19.42 -5.13 8.55
C GLN A 77 -18.91 -6.57 8.67
N LYS A 78 -19.80 -7.57 8.82
CA LYS A 78 -19.40 -8.99 8.85
C LYS A 78 -18.83 -9.47 7.51
N ASP A 79 -19.41 -9.03 6.40
CA ASP A 79 -18.92 -9.41 5.07
C ASP A 79 -17.60 -8.69 4.72
N VAL A 80 -17.45 -7.44 5.16
CA VAL A 80 -16.19 -6.69 5.08
C VAL A 80 -15.11 -7.35 5.92
N ASP A 81 -15.43 -7.84 7.12
CA ASP A 81 -14.48 -8.55 7.98
C ASP A 81 -13.98 -9.86 7.35
N LYS A 82 -14.87 -10.65 6.75
CA LYS A 82 -14.46 -11.84 5.97
C LYS A 82 -13.56 -11.48 4.80
N SER A 83 -13.91 -10.41 4.09
CA SER A 83 -13.11 -9.91 2.97
C SER A 83 -11.72 -9.45 3.45
N LEU A 84 -11.63 -8.86 4.64
CA LEU A 84 -10.39 -8.41 5.23
C LEU A 84 -9.47 -9.59 5.53
N HIS A 85 -10.00 -10.64 6.19
CA HIS A 85 -9.24 -11.85 6.48
C HIS A 85 -8.74 -12.53 5.20
N ASN A 86 -9.56 -12.60 4.15
CA ASN A 86 -9.13 -13.14 2.86
C ASN A 86 -8.04 -12.29 2.20
N ALA A 87 -8.16 -10.95 2.27
CA ALA A 87 -7.16 -10.05 1.72
C ALA A 87 -5.83 -10.13 2.49
N LEU A 88 -5.87 -10.26 3.82
CA LEU A 88 -4.70 -10.48 4.66
C LEU A 88 -4.01 -11.81 4.36
N ARG A 89 -4.76 -12.90 4.22
CA ARG A 89 -4.20 -14.21 3.80
C ARG A 89 -3.58 -14.15 2.41
N ASN A 90 -4.19 -13.42 1.48
CA ASN A 90 -3.60 -13.21 0.15
C ASN A 90 -2.30 -12.39 0.24
N ALA A 91 -2.25 -11.36 1.08
CA ALA A 91 -1.02 -10.60 1.32
C ALA A 91 0.07 -11.49 1.94
N GLU A 92 -0.26 -12.29 2.96
CA GLU A 92 0.67 -13.26 3.55
C GLU A 92 1.20 -14.27 2.51
N ALA A 93 0.33 -14.83 1.67
CA ALA A 93 0.73 -15.77 0.62
C ALA A 93 1.56 -15.15 -0.52
N LEU A 94 1.60 -13.81 -0.61
CA LEU A 94 2.38 -13.06 -1.57
C LEU A 94 3.79 -12.72 -1.08
N LEU A 95 4.05 -12.93 0.22
CA LEU A 95 5.36 -12.73 0.80
C LEU A 95 6.37 -13.66 0.13
N THR A 96 7.49 -13.11 -0.34
CA THR A 96 8.47 -13.87 -1.11
C THR A 96 9.57 -14.47 -0.23
N ASP A 97 9.97 -13.75 0.82
CA ASP A 97 10.94 -14.16 1.84
C ASP A 97 10.64 -13.31 3.11
N ASP A 98 11.63 -12.75 3.80
CA ASP A 98 11.40 -11.77 4.88
C ASP A 98 10.54 -10.54 4.44
N PHE A 99 10.57 -10.19 3.15
CA PHE A 99 9.83 -9.09 2.53
C PHE A 99 9.13 -9.51 1.23
N TYR A 100 8.23 -8.67 0.72
CA TYR A 100 7.70 -8.80 -0.66
C TYR A 100 8.79 -8.56 -1.71
N GLY A 101 9.81 -7.78 -1.37
CA GLY A 101 11.06 -7.63 -2.13
C GLY A 101 11.95 -8.88 -2.17
N GLY A 102 11.67 -9.90 -1.36
CA GLY A 102 12.55 -11.03 -1.09
C GLY A 102 13.33 -10.81 0.22
N LYS A 103 14.64 -11.05 0.23
CA LYS A 103 15.47 -10.90 1.45
C LYS A 103 15.71 -9.45 1.87
N ILE A 104 15.43 -8.52 0.97
CA ILE A 104 15.63 -7.09 1.17
C ILE A 104 14.31 -6.42 0.86
N LEU A 105 14.02 -5.35 1.60
CA LEU A 105 12.85 -4.51 1.39
C LEU A 105 12.85 -3.94 -0.04
N GLY A 106 11.68 -4.00 -0.69
CA GLY A 106 11.49 -3.51 -2.04
C GLY A 106 10.29 -2.56 -2.17
N PHE A 107 10.01 -2.16 -3.41
CA PHE A 107 8.91 -1.26 -3.73
C PHE A 107 7.56 -1.72 -3.19
N ALA A 108 7.24 -3.01 -3.28
CA ALA A 108 5.97 -3.53 -2.79
C ALA A 108 5.81 -3.36 -1.28
N ASP A 109 6.89 -3.56 -0.51
CA ASP A 109 6.91 -3.34 0.94
C ASP A 109 6.64 -1.88 1.30
N VAL A 110 7.35 -0.95 0.65
CA VAL A 110 7.19 0.50 0.91
C VAL A 110 5.78 0.97 0.59
N MET A 111 5.20 0.51 -0.52
CA MET A 111 3.84 0.88 -0.91
C MET A 111 2.79 0.32 0.04
N MET A 112 3.01 -0.87 0.60
CA MET A 112 2.06 -1.52 1.51
C MET A 112 2.22 -1.13 2.98
N TRP A 113 3.42 -0.71 3.38
CA TRP A 113 3.75 -0.42 4.77
C TRP A 113 2.75 0.52 5.49
N PRO A 114 2.31 1.65 4.90
CA PRO A 114 1.35 2.54 5.56
C PRO A 114 0.04 1.86 5.95
N PHE A 115 -0.38 0.84 5.21
CA PHE A 115 -1.59 0.08 5.49
C PHE A 115 -1.34 -0.98 6.57
N LEU A 116 -0.22 -1.70 6.49
CA LEU A 116 0.15 -2.71 7.48
C LEU A 116 0.37 -2.10 8.87
N GLU A 117 1.03 -0.95 8.95
CA GLU A 117 1.21 -0.17 10.18
C GLU A 117 -0.14 0.18 10.85
N ARG A 118 -1.20 0.37 10.05
CA ARG A 118 -2.53 0.77 10.52
C ARG A 118 -3.46 -0.41 10.80
N LEU A 119 -3.00 -1.65 10.74
CA LEU A 119 -3.85 -2.81 11.03
C LEU A 119 -4.43 -2.78 12.44
N GLN A 120 -3.76 -2.18 13.41
CA GLN A 120 -4.29 -1.98 14.76
C GLN A 120 -5.57 -1.12 14.78
N LEU A 121 -5.77 -0.22 13.81
CA LEU A 121 -7.02 0.55 13.73
C LEU A 121 -8.22 -0.33 13.39
N VAL A 122 -7.98 -1.45 12.70
CA VAL A 122 -9.02 -2.45 12.43
C VAL A 122 -9.53 -3.03 13.75
N THR A 123 -8.66 -3.34 14.71
CA THR A 123 -9.05 -3.99 15.98
C THR A 123 -9.94 -3.12 16.87
N ILE A 124 -10.00 -1.82 16.61
CA ILE A 124 -10.90 -0.88 17.29
C ILE A 124 -12.36 -1.09 16.84
N ASN A 125 -12.58 -1.63 15.64
CA ASN A 125 -13.92 -1.90 15.13
C ASN A 125 -14.56 -3.08 15.91
N PRO A 126 -15.70 -2.90 16.61
CA PRO A 126 -16.30 -3.95 17.42
C PRO A 126 -16.83 -5.14 16.60
N TYR A 127 -16.95 -4.99 15.28
CA TYR A 127 -17.44 -6.02 14.38
C TYR A 127 -16.34 -6.84 13.72
N THR A 128 -15.06 -6.46 13.89
CA THR A 128 -13.97 -7.28 13.37
C THR A 128 -13.67 -8.44 14.31
N GLU A 129 -13.41 -9.61 13.75
CA GLU A 129 -12.83 -10.74 14.48
C GLU A 129 -11.30 -10.66 14.52
N PHE A 130 -10.70 -9.75 13.75
CA PHE A 130 -9.26 -9.55 13.71
C PHE A 130 -8.73 -9.06 15.07
N ARG A 131 -7.69 -9.72 15.57
CA ARG A 131 -6.96 -9.35 16.77
C ARG A 131 -5.48 -9.37 16.42
N CYS A 132 -4.78 -8.26 16.64
CA CYS A 132 -3.32 -8.27 16.56
C CYS A 132 -2.77 -9.20 17.65
N CYS A 133 -1.81 -10.05 17.27
CA CYS A 133 -1.05 -10.90 18.19
C CYS A 133 -0.28 -10.07 19.21
#